data_AF-A0AA39VGX3-F1
#
_entry.id   AF-A0AA39VGX3-F1
#
_cell.length_a   1.000
_cell.length_b   1.000
_cell.length_c   1.000
_cell.angle_alpha   90.00
_cell.angle_beta   90.00
_cell.angle_gamma   90.00
#
_symmetry.space_group_name_H-M   'P 1'
#
loop_
_entity.id
_entity.type
_entity.pdbx_description
1 polymer ?
#
loop_
_entity_poly.entity_id
_entity_poly.type
_entity_poly.pdbx_seq_one_letter_code
_entity_poly.pdbx_strand_id
1 'polypeptide(L)'
;MDLMAYNRLNATDVGFFFSLESYSLLKNFSTAQTTKALNYAYIVKEYLIVVDGGILTINFTPSTNYSNAYAFVNGIEVMSMPDIYRFVDGTLMSVGLNYPIYIDNTTTLENVYRINMGGNDISPSDDTSLFRSWYDDQPYIHGEAFGVRVSTDQNRTIVTYHKDMPT
;
A
#
# COMPACT_ATOMS: atom_id res chain seq x y z
N MET A 1 -0.37 24.71 18.18
CA MET A 1 0.98 24.18 17.92
C MET A 1 1.11 24.14 16.41
N ASP A 2 1.98 24.95 15.83
CA ASP A 2 2.14 24.99 14.38
C ASP A 2 2.79 23.69 13.92
N LEU A 3 2.09 22.92 13.09
CA LEU A 3 2.59 21.67 12.54
C LEU A 3 3.51 22.02 11.36
N MET A 4 4.81 22.07 11.60
CA MET A 4 5.79 22.40 10.57
C MET A 4 6.16 21.15 9.77
N ALA A 5 6.28 21.31 8.45
CA ALA A 5 6.85 20.34 7.53
C ALA A 5 8.26 20.78 7.09
N TYR A 6 8.81 20.10 6.08
CA TYR A 6 10.12 20.40 5.49
C TYR A 6 10.27 21.89 5.15
N ASN A 7 11.47 22.44 5.39
CA ASN A 7 11.82 23.84 5.09
C ASN A 7 10.92 24.91 5.74
N ARG A 8 10.39 24.64 6.96
CA ARG A 8 9.50 25.55 7.71
C ARG A 8 8.19 25.89 6.98
N LEU A 9 7.80 25.06 6.02
CA LEU A 9 6.49 25.14 5.40
C LEU A 9 5.43 24.60 6.36
N ASN A 10 4.21 25.10 6.28
CA ASN A 10 3.12 24.62 7.11
C ASN A 10 2.62 23.27 6.58
N ALA A 11 2.60 22.23 7.43
CA ALA A 11 2.17 20.89 7.04
C ALA A 11 0.70 20.83 6.58
N THR A 12 -0.14 21.82 6.95
CA THR A 12 -1.52 21.91 6.48
C THR A 12 -1.64 22.44 5.05
N ASP A 13 -0.60 23.09 4.53
CA ASP A 13 -0.59 23.66 3.18
C ASP A 13 -0.19 22.62 2.12
N VAL A 14 0.02 21.37 2.54
CA VAL A 14 0.25 20.23 1.65
C VAL A 14 -1.05 19.87 0.95
N GLY A 15 -1.04 20.05 -0.37
CA GLY A 15 -2.07 19.55 -1.28
C GLY A 15 -1.42 19.31 -2.62
N PHE A 16 -1.33 18.06 -3.07
CA PHE A 16 -0.70 17.75 -4.34
C PHE A 16 -1.37 16.59 -5.06
N PHE A 17 -1.04 16.50 -6.34
CA PHE A 17 -1.32 15.40 -7.22
C PHE A 17 -0.05 14.58 -7.37
N PHE A 18 -0.19 13.27 -7.20
CA PHE A 18 0.84 12.29 -7.48
C PHE A 18 0.39 11.49 -8.69
N SER A 19 1.19 11.50 -9.74
CA SER A 19 0.93 10.66 -10.90
C SER A 19 2.17 9.86 -11.23
N LEU A 20 1.94 8.63 -11.66
CA LEU A 20 2.92 7.68 -12.10
C LEU A 20 2.57 7.28 -13.52
N GLU A 21 3.45 7.60 -14.46
CA GLU A 21 3.16 7.53 -15.88
C GLU A 21 1.83 8.22 -16.24
N SER A 22 0.85 7.46 -16.77
CA SER A 22 -0.48 7.94 -17.13
C SER A 22 -1.50 7.82 -15.98
N TYR A 23 -1.13 7.17 -14.88
CA TYR A 23 -2.01 6.93 -13.73
C TYR A 23 -1.93 8.07 -12.72
N SER A 24 -3.06 8.69 -12.39
CA SER A 24 -3.15 9.59 -11.23
C SER A 24 -3.40 8.75 -9.99
N LEU A 25 -2.39 8.62 -9.14
CA LEU A 25 -2.41 7.75 -7.96
C LEU A 25 -2.91 8.48 -6.71
N LEU A 26 -2.51 9.75 -6.54
CA LEU A 26 -3.05 10.61 -5.49
C LEU A 26 -3.58 11.90 -6.10
N LYS A 27 -4.74 12.33 -5.63
CA LYS A 27 -5.40 13.55 -6.09
C LYS A 27 -5.76 14.42 -4.89
N ASN A 28 -5.25 15.65 -4.86
CA ASN A 28 -5.47 16.59 -3.76
C ASN A 28 -5.12 15.98 -2.38
N PHE A 29 -4.01 15.24 -2.32
CA PHE A 29 -3.63 14.51 -1.12
C PHE A 29 -2.98 15.43 -0.08
N SER A 30 -3.39 15.26 1.17
CA SER A 30 -2.87 16.00 2.33
C SER A 30 -2.33 15.03 3.36
N THR A 31 -1.00 14.95 3.47
CA THR A 31 -0.34 14.08 4.44
C THR A 31 -0.78 14.40 5.86
N ALA A 32 -0.88 15.68 6.23
CA ALA A 32 -1.28 16.10 7.58
C ALA A 32 -2.71 15.68 7.95
N GLN A 33 -3.65 15.73 6.99
CA GLN A 33 -5.01 15.24 7.24
C GLN A 33 -5.02 13.72 7.38
N THR A 34 -4.32 13.00 6.49
CA THR A 34 -4.27 11.53 6.52
C THR A 34 -3.60 10.99 7.78
N THR A 35 -2.45 11.54 8.19
CA THR A 35 -1.76 11.13 9.42
C THR A 35 -2.61 11.39 10.66
N LYS A 36 -3.28 12.54 10.73
CA LYS A 36 -4.18 12.88 11.83
C LYS A 36 -5.38 11.93 11.89
N ALA A 37 -5.99 11.60 10.75
CA ALA A 37 -7.14 10.72 10.69
C ALA A 37 -6.81 9.28 11.07
N LEU A 38 -5.64 8.79 10.65
CA LEU A 38 -5.19 7.42 10.94
C LEU A 38 -4.41 7.29 12.26
N ASN A 39 -4.13 8.40 12.93
CA ASN A 39 -3.28 8.47 14.13
C ASN A 39 -1.88 7.87 13.90
N TYR A 40 -1.26 8.18 12.75
CA TYR A 40 0.11 7.81 12.41
C TYR A 40 1.03 9.02 12.34
N ALA A 41 2.32 8.82 12.59
CA ALA A 41 3.32 9.88 12.45
C ALA A 41 3.79 10.10 11.01
N TYR A 42 3.68 9.09 10.15
CA TYR A 42 4.08 9.10 8.74
C TYR A 42 3.14 8.22 7.92
N ILE A 43 3.22 8.31 6.59
CA ILE A 43 2.46 7.50 5.65
C ILE A 43 3.42 6.85 4.67
N VAL A 44 3.21 5.56 4.41
CA VAL A 44 3.80 4.84 3.28
C VAL A 44 2.69 4.55 2.28
N LYS A 45 2.95 4.81 1.00
CA LYS A 45 2.06 4.46 -0.10
C LYS A 45 2.79 3.47 -1.00
N GLU A 46 2.21 2.29 -1.17
CA GLU A 46 2.79 1.20 -1.94
C GLU A 46 1.91 0.93 -3.17
N TYR A 47 2.52 0.93 -4.34
CA TYR A 47 1.84 0.74 -5.61
C TYR A 47 2.49 -0.39 -6.41
N LEU A 48 1.63 -1.20 -7.04
CA LEU A 48 2.04 -2.19 -8.02
C LEU A 48 1.78 -1.65 -9.42
N ILE A 49 2.86 -1.50 -10.17
CA ILE A 49 2.86 -0.85 -11.48
C ILE A 49 3.57 -1.72 -12.50
N VAL A 50 3.12 -1.66 -13.75
CA VAL A 50 3.87 -2.18 -14.89
C VAL A 50 4.59 -1.02 -15.53
N VAL A 51 5.88 -1.19 -15.79
CA VAL A 51 6.72 -0.16 -16.42
C VAL A 51 7.14 -0.66 -17.80
N ASP A 52 6.53 -0.08 -18.83
CA ASP A 52 6.85 -0.37 -20.21
C ASP A 52 7.98 0.56 -20.71
N GLY A 53 8.99 0.00 -21.37
CA GLY A 53 10.08 0.79 -21.96
C GLY A 53 11.18 1.23 -20.99
N GLY A 54 11.19 0.71 -19.76
CA GLY A 54 12.32 0.79 -18.83
C GLY A 54 12.54 2.14 -18.14
N ILE A 55 11.66 3.12 -18.35
CA ILE A 55 11.72 4.43 -17.69
C ILE A 55 10.44 4.63 -16.88
N LEU A 56 10.57 4.70 -15.56
CA LEU A 56 9.49 5.08 -14.67
C LEU A 56 9.50 6.59 -14.44
N THR A 57 8.45 7.28 -14.89
CA THR A 57 8.28 8.73 -14.64
C THR A 57 7.33 8.97 -13.47
N ILE A 58 7.82 9.69 -12.46
CA ILE A 58 7.08 10.02 -11.24
C ILE A 58 6.95 11.54 -11.15
N ASN A 59 5.71 12.04 -11.16
CA ASN A 59 5.42 13.47 -11.13
C ASN A 59 4.69 13.86 -9.84
N PHE A 60 5.20 14.90 -9.18
CA PHE A 60 4.59 15.54 -8.04
C PHE A 60 4.16 16.95 -8.43
N THR A 61 2.85 17.18 -8.48
CA THR A 61 2.28 18.45 -8.95
C THR A 61 1.52 19.11 -7.80
N PRO A 62 1.99 20.24 -7.26
CA PRO A 62 1.23 21.01 -6.27
C PRO A 62 -0.19 21.33 -6.75
N SER A 63 -1.14 21.36 -5.82
CA SER A 63 -2.54 21.63 -6.12
C SER A 63 -2.75 23.09 -6.51
N THR A 64 -3.42 23.34 -7.63
CA THR A 64 -3.78 24.71 -8.05
C THR A 64 -4.96 25.28 -7.27
N ASN A 65 -5.61 24.48 -6.41
CA ASN A 65 -6.74 24.92 -5.60
C ASN A 65 -6.34 25.82 -4.42
N TYR A 66 -5.06 25.82 -4.04
CA TYR A 66 -4.55 26.58 -2.90
C TYR A 66 -3.28 27.33 -3.30
N SER A 67 -3.19 28.63 -2.96
CA SER A 67 -2.07 29.49 -3.37
C SER A 67 -0.72 29.09 -2.78
N ASN A 68 -0.72 28.41 -1.63
CA ASN A 68 0.49 28.01 -0.91
C ASN A 68 0.72 26.49 -1.01
N ALA A 69 -0.01 25.81 -1.89
CA ALA A 69 0.14 24.38 -2.08
C ALA A 69 1.56 24.03 -2.50
N TYR A 70 2.10 23.00 -1.87
CA TYR A 70 3.35 22.39 -2.28
C TYR A 70 3.24 20.87 -2.23
N ALA A 71 4.15 20.21 -2.95
CA ALA A 71 4.32 18.78 -2.91
C ALA A 71 5.64 18.46 -2.19
N PHE A 72 5.67 17.36 -1.45
CA PHE A 72 6.90 16.87 -0.84
C PHE A 72 6.89 15.34 -0.80
N VAL A 73 8.09 14.77 -0.76
CA VAL A 73 8.33 13.34 -0.57
C VAL A 73 9.57 13.18 0.31
N ASN A 74 9.50 12.27 1.28
CA ASN A 74 10.61 12.00 2.18
C ASN A 74 11.55 10.93 1.62
N GLY A 75 11.01 9.93 0.91
CA GLY A 75 11.75 8.85 0.30
C GLY A 75 10.92 8.16 -0.78
N ILE A 76 11.60 7.60 -1.78
CA ILE A 76 11.00 6.79 -2.85
C ILE A 76 11.81 5.51 -2.92
N GLU A 77 11.12 4.38 -2.93
CA GLU A 77 11.70 3.05 -3.13
C GLU A 77 11.09 2.45 -4.40
N VAL A 78 11.95 1.87 -5.24
CA VAL A 78 11.54 1.19 -6.48
C VAL A 78 12.17 -0.18 -6.49
N MET A 79 11.34 -1.20 -6.61
CA MET A 79 11.71 -2.60 -6.51
C MET A 79 11.11 -3.38 -7.68
N SER A 80 11.92 -4.27 -8.27
CA SER A 80 11.40 -5.29 -9.17
C SER A 80 10.72 -6.39 -8.36
N MET A 81 9.58 -6.88 -8.84
CA MET A 81 8.89 -7.99 -8.21
C MET A 81 8.29 -8.94 -9.25
N PRO A 82 8.10 -10.22 -8.88
CA PRO A 82 7.43 -11.16 -9.77
C PRO A 82 5.95 -10.80 -9.94
N ASP A 83 5.38 -11.28 -11.03
CA ASP A 83 4.00 -11.00 -11.41
C ASP A 83 2.99 -11.89 -10.65
N ILE A 84 2.88 -11.64 -9.34
CA ILE A 84 2.11 -12.49 -8.39
C ILE A 84 0.67 -12.01 -8.16
N TYR A 85 0.31 -10.84 -8.68
CA TYR A 85 -1.02 -10.23 -8.50
C TYR A 85 -1.79 -10.08 -9.83
N ARG A 86 -1.29 -10.67 -10.91
CA ARG A 86 -1.97 -10.71 -12.21
C ARG A 86 -2.97 -11.86 -12.26
N PHE A 87 -4.18 -11.55 -12.72
CA PHE A 87 -5.27 -12.51 -12.90
C PHE A 87 -5.93 -12.25 -14.26
N VAL A 88 -5.52 -13.02 -15.27
CA VAL A 88 -6.01 -12.85 -16.66
C VAL A 88 -6.75 -14.08 -17.20
N ASP A 89 -6.80 -15.16 -16.42
CA ASP A 89 -7.42 -16.44 -16.79
C ASP A 89 -8.94 -16.48 -16.55
N GLY A 90 -9.52 -15.38 -16.04
CA GLY A 90 -10.94 -15.27 -15.73
C GLY A 90 -11.36 -16.03 -14.47
N THR A 91 -10.42 -16.44 -13.62
CA THR A 91 -10.72 -17.17 -12.37
C THR A 91 -11.01 -16.26 -11.19
N LEU A 92 -10.53 -15.02 -11.22
CA LEU A 92 -10.74 -14.05 -10.15
C LEU A 92 -12.18 -13.52 -10.18
N MET A 93 -12.95 -13.84 -9.15
CA MET A 93 -14.34 -13.41 -8.99
C MET A 93 -14.46 -12.39 -7.87
N SER A 94 -15.22 -11.33 -8.11
CA SER A 94 -15.60 -10.39 -7.05
C SER A 94 -16.80 -10.90 -6.27
N VAL A 95 -16.81 -10.69 -4.97
CA VAL A 95 -18.00 -10.96 -4.15
C VAL A 95 -19.12 -10.00 -4.59
N GLY A 96 -20.28 -10.57 -4.92
CA GLY A 96 -21.45 -9.80 -5.36
C GLY A 96 -21.48 -9.44 -6.84
N LEU A 97 -20.47 -9.84 -7.64
CA LEU A 97 -20.51 -9.76 -9.09
C LEU A 97 -20.62 -11.15 -9.70
N ASN A 98 -21.40 -11.26 -10.78
CA ASN A 98 -21.56 -12.51 -11.53
C ASN A 98 -20.63 -12.60 -12.75
N TYR A 99 -19.57 -11.79 -12.78
CA TYR A 99 -18.58 -11.78 -13.86
C TYR A 99 -17.16 -11.66 -13.29
N PRO A 100 -16.16 -12.19 -14.00
CA PRO A 100 -14.78 -12.18 -13.54
C PRO A 100 -14.17 -10.78 -13.58
N ILE A 101 -13.23 -10.53 -12.67
CA ILE A 101 -12.33 -9.37 -12.69
C ILE A 101 -11.03 -9.81 -13.37
N TYR A 102 -10.50 -8.93 -14.21
CA TYR A 102 -9.19 -9.10 -14.81
C TYR A 102 -8.23 -8.09 -14.19
N ILE A 103 -7.07 -8.57 -13.76
CA ILE A 103 -5.94 -7.74 -13.35
C ILE A 103 -4.83 -8.06 -14.33
N ASP A 104 -4.57 -7.13 -15.25
CA ASP A 104 -3.60 -7.27 -16.33
C ASP A 104 -2.54 -6.16 -16.28
N ASN A 105 -1.72 -6.04 -17.33
CA ASN A 105 -0.63 -5.04 -17.39
C ASN A 105 -1.14 -3.59 -17.47
N THR A 106 -2.43 -3.38 -17.68
CA THR A 106 -3.05 -2.05 -17.69
C THR A 106 -3.63 -1.67 -16.33
N THR A 107 -3.56 -2.59 -15.35
CA THR A 107 -4.13 -2.41 -14.01
C THR A 107 -3.04 -2.06 -13.01
N THR A 108 -3.13 -0.86 -12.43
CA THR A 108 -2.28 -0.46 -11.29
C THR A 108 -3.00 -0.77 -9.99
N LEU A 109 -2.30 -1.32 -9.00
CA LEU A 109 -2.85 -1.62 -7.67
C LEU A 109 -2.21 -0.72 -6.61
N GLU A 110 -2.97 -0.35 -5.59
CA GLU A 110 -2.46 0.24 -4.36
C GLU A 110 -2.60 -0.79 -3.24
N ASN A 111 -1.51 -1.11 -2.53
CA ASN A 111 -1.61 -1.88 -1.31
C ASN A 111 -2.13 -0.97 -0.19
N VAL A 112 -3.32 -1.29 0.33
CA VAL A 112 -3.94 -0.55 1.44
C VAL A 112 -3.74 -1.25 2.79
N TYR A 113 -3.69 -2.58 2.78
CA TYR A 113 -3.44 -3.42 3.95
C TYR A 113 -2.62 -4.65 3.57
N ARG A 114 -1.75 -5.07 4.48
CA ARG A 114 -1.01 -6.34 4.42
C ARG A 114 -0.90 -6.89 5.84
N ILE A 115 -1.59 -7.99 6.09
CA ILE A 115 -1.88 -8.46 7.45
C ILE A 115 -1.29 -9.86 7.65
N ASN A 116 -0.57 -10.06 8.74
CA ASN A 116 -0.10 -11.36 9.22
C ASN A 116 -1.08 -11.92 10.26
N MET A 117 -2.11 -12.61 9.77
CA MET A 117 -3.20 -13.12 10.62
C MET A 117 -2.71 -14.07 11.71
N GLY A 118 -2.98 -13.75 12.98
CA GLY A 118 -2.56 -14.51 14.16
C GLY A 118 -1.06 -14.46 14.45
N GLY A 119 -0.30 -13.68 13.67
CA GLY A 119 1.14 -13.54 13.76
C GLY A 119 1.57 -12.24 14.45
N ASN A 120 2.88 -11.97 14.40
CA ASN A 120 3.44 -10.67 14.76
C ASN A 120 3.69 -9.84 13.50
N ASP A 121 4.01 -8.56 13.68
CA ASP A 121 4.57 -7.75 12.61
C ASP A 121 5.81 -8.43 11.99
N ILE A 122 5.91 -8.35 10.65
CA ILE A 122 7.10 -8.75 9.89
C ILE A 122 7.64 -7.49 9.22
N SER A 123 8.84 -7.09 9.62
CA SER A 123 9.51 -5.93 9.03
C SER A 123 9.96 -6.22 7.59
N PRO A 124 10.14 -5.18 6.75
CA PRO A 124 10.68 -5.33 5.39
C PRO A 124 11.93 -6.21 5.28
N SER A 125 12.86 -6.14 6.24
CA SER A 125 14.09 -6.94 6.23
C SER A 125 13.87 -8.44 6.40
N ASP A 126 12.71 -8.82 6.95
CA ASP A 126 12.36 -10.18 7.33
C ASP A 126 11.34 -10.78 6.34
N ASP A 127 10.97 -10.05 5.29
CA ASP A 127 10.11 -10.51 4.20
C ASP A 127 10.87 -11.39 3.19
N THR A 128 10.12 -12.09 2.33
CA THR A 128 10.63 -13.00 1.29
C THR A 128 11.20 -12.22 0.09
N SER A 129 12.19 -11.35 0.33
CA SER A 129 12.91 -10.52 -0.66
C SER A 129 12.13 -9.40 -1.36
N LEU A 130 10.84 -9.19 -1.01
CA LEU A 130 10.02 -8.11 -1.58
C LEU A 130 9.90 -6.88 -0.66
N PHE A 131 10.60 -6.88 0.48
CA PHE A 131 10.67 -5.77 1.44
C PHE A 131 9.31 -5.25 1.88
N ARG A 132 8.30 -6.13 1.93
CA ARG A 132 6.95 -5.80 2.34
C ARG A 132 6.86 -5.76 3.87
N SER A 133 6.09 -4.81 4.39
CA SER A 133 5.70 -4.81 5.80
C SER A 133 4.41 -5.61 5.99
N TRP A 134 4.40 -6.56 6.92
CA TRP A 134 3.19 -7.25 7.36
C TRP A 134 2.85 -6.84 8.79
N TYR A 135 1.58 -6.59 9.05
CA TYR A 135 1.11 -6.10 10.36
C TYR A 135 0.25 -7.13 11.08
N ASP A 136 0.33 -7.18 12.42
CA ASP A 136 -0.59 -7.92 13.28
C ASP A 136 -2.06 -7.57 12.92
N ASP A 137 -2.93 -8.59 12.91
CA ASP A 137 -4.35 -8.44 12.58
C ASP A 137 -5.19 -7.86 13.73
N GLN A 138 -4.69 -7.89 14.96
CA GLN A 138 -5.43 -7.50 16.17
C GLN A 138 -6.10 -6.12 16.08
N PRO A 139 -5.49 -5.05 15.52
CA PRO A 139 -6.14 -3.74 15.39
C PRO A 139 -7.37 -3.73 14.45
N TYR A 140 -7.53 -4.75 13.62
CA TYR A 140 -8.59 -4.86 12.62
C TYR A 140 -9.74 -5.77 13.05
N ILE A 141 -9.63 -6.43 14.21
CA ILE A 141 -10.68 -7.27 14.75
C ILE A 141 -11.81 -6.38 15.29
N HIS A 142 -13.02 -6.60 14.79
CA HIS A 142 -14.19 -5.83 15.19
C HIS A 142 -14.94 -6.47 16.37
N GLY A 143 -15.40 -5.65 17.31
CA GLY A 143 -16.18 -6.07 18.48
C GLY A 143 -15.31 -6.54 19.65
N GLU A 144 -15.90 -7.29 20.59
CA GLU A 144 -15.17 -7.96 21.67
C GLU A 144 -14.55 -9.31 21.25
N ALA A 145 -14.43 -9.53 19.94
CA ALA A 145 -13.75 -10.70 19.42
C ALA A 145 -12.25 -10.55 19.71
N PHE A 146 -11.64 -11.61 20.24
CA PHE A 146 -10.20 -11.71 20.37
C PHE A 146 -9.73 -12.88 19.51
N GLY A 147 -8.78 -12.62 18.61
CA GLY A 147 -8.02 -13.67 17.95
C GLY A 147 -7.04 -14.26 18.95
N VAL A 148 -7.12 -15.57 19.20
CA VAL A 148 -6.08 -16.27 19.98
C VAL A 148 -5.00 -16.71 19.01
N ARG A 149 -3.76 -16.31 19.28
CA ARG A 149 -2.58 -16.83 18.56
C ARG A 149 -2.50 -18.32 18.78
N VAL A 150 -2.82 -19.11 17.76
CA VAL A 150 -2.57 -20.55 17.78
C VAL A 150 -1.13 -20.71 17.34
N SER A 151 -0.23 -21.00 18.28
CA SER A 151 1.12 -21.42 17.93
C SER A 151 1.00 -22.63 17.02
N THR A 152 1.70 -22.64 15.89
CA THR A 152 1.81 -23.80 15.03
C THR A 152 2.47 -24.92 15.82
N ASP A 153 1.66 -25.74 16.51
CA ASP A 153 2.05 -27.13 16.72
C ASP A 153 2.34 -27.66 15.31
N GLN A 154 3.56 -28.18 15.08
CA GLN A 154 4.00 -28.73 13.79
C GLN A 154 3.03 -29.77 13.19
N ASN A 155 2.04 -30.22 13.97
CA ASN A 155 1.04 -31.22 13.62
C ASN A 155 -0.40 -30.70 13.41
N ARG A 156 -0.72 -29.40 13.51
CA ARG A 156 -2.14 -28.98 13.52
C ARG A 156 -2.62 -28.01 12.45
N THR A 157 -1.77 -27.28 11.73
CA THR A 157 -2.24 -26.52 10.56
C THR A 157 -1.08 -26.22 9.62
N ILE A 158 -1.07 -26.83 8.44
CA ILE A 158 -0.22 -26.41 7.33
C ILE A 158 -1.02 -25.37 6.57
N VAL A 159 -0.60 -24.11 6.63
CA VAL A 159 -1.10 -23.08 5.72
C VAL A 159 -0.39 -23.30 4.38
N THR A 160 -1.08 -23.91 3.43
CA THR A 160 -0.55 -24.13 2.09
C THR A 160 -0.83 -22.88 1.24
N TYR A 161 0.22 -22.13 0.94
CA TYR A 161 0.14 -21.04 -0.04
C TYR A 161 0.14 -21.61 -1.45
N HIS A 162 -0.37 -20.82 -2.41
CA HIS A 162 -0.29 -21.18 -3.83
C HIS A 162 1.17 -21.35 -4.24
N LYS A 163 1.49 -22.36 -5.05
CA LYS A 163 2.86 -22.73 -5.46
C LYS A 163 3.66 -21.60 -6.14
N ASP A 164 2.96 -20.60 -6.65
CA ASP A 164 3.54 -19.46 -7.37
C ASP A 164 3.79 -18.25 -6.46
N MET A 165 3.46 -18.35 -5.16
CA MET A 165 3.79 -17.33 -4.18
C MET A 165 5.28 -17.43 -3.82
N PRO A 166 6.02 -16.30 -3.83
CA PRO A 166 7.38 -16.26 -3.32
C PRO A 166 7.38 -16.65 -1.84
N THR A 167 8.16 -17.66 -1.51
CA THR A 167 8.45 -18.12 -0.14
C THR A 167 9.87 -17.76 0.25
#